data_AF-A0AAU8FUM8-F1
#
_entry.id   AF-A0AAU8FUM8-F1
#
_cell.length_a   1.000
_cell.length_b   1.000
_cell.length_c   1.000
_cell.angle_alpha   90.00
_cell.angle_beta   90.00
_cell.angle_gamma   90.00
#
_symmetry.space_group_name_H-M   'P 1'
#
loop_
_entity.id
_entity.type
_entity.pdbx_description
1 polymer ?
#
loop_
_entity_poly.entity_id
_entity_poly.type
_entity_poly.pdbx_seq_one_letter_code
_entity_poly.pdbx_strand_id
1 'polypeptide(L)' 'MLVSEILITYRQRNGLTQKQMADLLGISQVGYHKWETGTTKIELEHFCRIATLCDVSLMDLLPRDWQEKIREDLGV' A
#
# COMPACT_ATOMS: atom_id res chain seq x y z
N MET A 1 -6.95 -5.45 7.26
CA MET A 1 -5.56 -5.00 7.41
C MET A 1 -5.47 -3.66 6.72
N LEU A 2 -4.81 -2.67 7.32
CA LEU A 2 -4.63 -1.37 6.67
C LEU A 2 -3.34 -1.37 5.84
N VAL A 3 -3.36 -0.70 4.69
CA VAL A 3 -2.15 -0.52 3.85
C VAL A 3 -1.00 0.10 4.63
N SER A 4 -1.31 1.03 5.53
CA SER A 4 -0.35 1.67 6.43
C SER A 4 0.37 0.65 7.33
N GLU A 5 -0.35 -0.33 7.89
CA GLU A 5 0.22 -1.37 8.75
C GLU A 5 1.21 -2.25 7.96
N ILE A 6 0.89 -2.58 6.71
CA ILE A 6 1.76 -3.37 5.82
C ILE A 6 3.05 -2.60 5.52
N LEU A 7 2.93 -1.32 5.15
CA LEU A 7 4.06 -0.46 4.84
C LEU A 7 4.99 -0.28 6.06
N ILE A 8 4.43 0.01 7.23
CA ILE A 8 5.18 0.16 8.48
C ILE A 8 5.91 -1.14 8.83
N THR A 9 5.20 -2.27 8.76
CA THR A 9 5.75 -3.60 9.10
C THR A 9 6.91 -3.95 8.17
N TYR A 10 6.71 -3.81 6.86
CA TYR A 10 7.75 -4.10 5.87
C TYR A 10 8.98 -3.21 6.09
N ARG A 11 8.76 -1.90 6.27
CA ARG A 11 9.83 -0.93 6.49
C ARG A 11 10.66 -1.27 7.73
N GLN A 12 9.99 -1.56 8.86
CA GLN A 12 10.66 -1.88 10.13
C GLN A 12 11.43 -3.21 10.05
N ARG A 13 10.85 -4.25 9.44
CA ARG A 13 11.52 -5.55 9.27
C ARG A 13 12.80 -5.47 8.45
N ASN A 14 12.85 -4.54 7.49
CA ASN A 14 14.00 -4.31 6.62
C ASN A 14 14.93 -3.20 7.13
N GLY A 15 14.68 -2.63 8.32
CA GLY A 15 15.52 -1.55 8.87
C GLY A 15 15.52 -0.26 8.04
N LEU A 16 14.46 -0.02 7.25
CA LEU A 16 14.38 1.09 6.32
C LEU A 16 13.88 2.38 7.00
N THR A 17 14.42 3.51 6.56
CA THR A 17 13.86 4.84 6.86
C THR A 17 12.64 5.14 5.98
N GLN A 18 11.80 6.11 6.39
CA GLN A 18 10.68 6.56 5.55
C GLN A 18 11.14 7.06 4.18
N LYS A 19 12.31 7.70 4.10
CA LYS A 19 12.90 8.18 2.84
C LYS A 19 13.29 7.02 1.93
N GLN A 20 14.03 6.02 2.46
CA GLN A 20 14.42 4.85 1.67
C GLN A 20 13.20 4.07 1.16
N MET A 21 12.16 3.93 1.98
CA MET A 21 10.93 3.27 1.55
C MET A 21 10.18 4.08 0.47
N ALA A 22 10.16 5.41 0.60
CA ALA A 22 9.61 6.29 -0.43
C ALA A 22 10.38 6.16 -1.76
N ASP A 23 11.71 6.08 -1.70
CA ASP A 23 12.58 5.90 -2.87
C ASP A 23 12.29 4.56 -3.58
N LEU A 24 12.11 3.46 -2.83
CA LEU A 24 11.70 2.14 -3.38
C LEU A 24 10.32 2.21 -4.06
N LEU A 25 9.39 2.95 -3.46
CA LEU A 25 8.05 3.17 -4.00
C LEU A 25 8.00 4.28 -5.05
N GLY A 26 9.13 4.91 -5.38
CA GLY A 26 9.26 6.01 -6.35
C GLY A 26 8.31 7.17 -6.07
N ILE A 27 8.14 7.53 -4.81
CA ILE A 27 7.33 8.68 -4.35
C ILE A 27 8.15 9.59 -3.44
N SER A 28 7.63 10.77 -3.11
CA SER A 28 8.27 11.65 -2.14
C SER A 28 8.17 11.10 -0.70
N GLN A 29 9.16 11.39 0.14
CA GLN A 29 9.12 11.06 1.57
C GLN A 29 7.87 11.61 2.27
N VAL A 30 7.46 12.84 1.92
CA VAL A 30 6.23 13.45 2.46
C VAL A 30 4.99 12.67 2.03
N GLY A 31 4.93 12.23 0.78
CA GLY A 31 3.87 11.36 0.29
C GLY A 31 3.82 10.04 1.06
N TYR A 32 4.98 9.41 1.27
CA TYR A 32 5.07 8.16 2.02
C TYR A 32 4.65 8.32 3.49
N HIS A 33 5.05 9.41 4.15
CA HIS A 33 4.60 9.74 5.50
C HIS A 33 3.07 9.84 5.59
N LYS A 34 2.43 10.45 4.59
CA LYS A 34 0.96 10.52 4.52
C LYS A 34 0.31 9.15 4.37
N TRP A 35 0.95 8.23 3.66
CA TRP A 35 0.47 6.86 3.51
C TRP A 35 0.58 6.08 4.83
N GLU A 36 1.71 6.16 5.54
CA GLU A 36 1.85 5.51 6.87
C GLU A 36 0.88 6.07 7.91
N THR A 37 0.55 7.37 7.83
CA THR A 37 -0.39 8.02 8.76
C THR A 37 -1.86 7.92 8.33
N GLY A 38 -2.15 7.38 7.14
CA GLY A 38 -3.51 7.26 6.60
C GLY A 38 -4.18 8.59 6.25
N THR A 39 -3.40 9.67 6.06
CA THR A 39 -3.90 11.04 5.87
C THR A 39 -4.17 11.39 4.40
N THR A 40 -3.93 10.47 3.46
CA THR A 40 -4.17 10.68 2.03
C THR A 40 -4.61 9.39 1.36
N LYS A 41 -5.54 9.50 0.41
CA LYS A 41 -6.00 8.39 -0.41
C LYS A 41 -4.87 7.95 -1.35
N ILE A 42 -4.67 6.64 -1.46
CA ILE A 42 -3.70 6.02 -2.36
C ILE A 42 -4.41 5.68 -3.68
N GLU A 43 -3.77 5.96 -4.81
CA GLU A 43 -4.28 5.61 -6.14
C GLU A 43 -3.95 4.15 -6.49
N LEU A 44 -4.78 3.51 -7.33
CA LEU A 44 -4.68 2.08 -7.66
C LEU A 44 -3.29 1.65 -8.14
N GLU A 45 -2.62 2.47 -8.97
CA GLU A 45 -1.27 2.18 -9.46
C GLU A 45 -0.27 1.92 -8.32
N HIS A 46 -0.40 2.65 -7.22
CA HIS A 46 0.49 2.49 -6.07
C HIS A 46 0.21 1.21 -5.29
N PHE A 47 -1.04 0.72 -5.26
CA PHE A 47 -1.35 -0.56 -4.65
C PHE A 47 -0.61 -1.72 -5.33
N CYS A 48 -0.54 -1.73 -6.66
CA CYS A 48 0.23 -2.76 -7.40
C CYS A 48 1.71 -2.75 -7.01
N ARG A 49 2.30 -1.56 -6.89
CA ARG A 49 3.71 -1.40 -6.49
C ARG A 49 3.95 -1.85 -5.06
N ILE A 50 3.06 -1.49 -4.14
CA ILE A 50 3.14 -1.89 -2.73
C ILE A 50 2.99 -3.42 -2.60
N ALA A 51 2.01 -4.01 -3.31
CA ALA A 51 1.78 -5.45 -3.30
C ALA A 51 3.03 -6.22 -3.76
N THR A 52 3.64 -5.77 -4.86
CA THR A 52 4.87 -6.36 -5.39
C THR A 52 6.05 -6.21 -4.44
N LEU A 53 6.25 -5.01 -3.87
CA LEU A 53 7.38 -4.72 -2.98
C LEU A 53 7.27 -5.49 -1.65
N CYS A 54 6.08 -5.55 -1.07
CA CYS A 54 5.85 -6.16 0.23
C CYS A 54 5.56 -7.67 0.14
N ASP A 55 5.54 -8.24 -1.07
CA ASP A 55 5.16 -9.63 -1.35
C ASP A 55 3.81 -10.02 -0.71
N VAL A 56 2.80 -9.19 -0.98
CA VAL A 56 1.42 -9.42 -0.51
C VAL A 56 0.45 -9.46 -1.67
N SER A 57 -0.64 -10.21 -1.52
CA SER A 57 -1.73 -10.24 -2.49
C SER A 57 -2.32 -8.85 -2.70
N LEU A 58 -2.41 -8.41 -3.96
CA LEU A 58 -3.04 -7.14 -4.31
C LEU A 58 -4.50 -7.11 -3.81
N MET A 59 -5.25 -8.21 -3.96
CA MET A 59 -6.65 -8.28 -3.53
C MET A 59 -6.80 -8.07 -2.02
N ASP A 60 -5.87 -8.59 -1.22
CA ASP A 60 -5.90 -8.43 0.25
C ASP A 60 -5.47 -7.02 0.69
N LEU A 61 -4.71 -6.32 -0.16
CA LEU A 61 -4.24 -4.96 0.08
C LEU A 61 -5.30 -3.90 -0.27
N LEU A 62 -6.16 -4.16 -1.27
CA LEU A 62 -7.16 -3.21 -1.73
C LEU A 62 -8.19 -2.87 -0.62
N PRO A 63 -8.77 -1.65 -0.62
CA PRO A 63 -9.88 -1.32 0.26
C PRO A 63 -11.07 -2.26 0.08
N ARG A 64 -11.79 -2.57 1.16
CA ARG A 64 -12.94 -3.50 1.14
C ARG A 64 -13.98 -3.12 0.08
N ASP A 65 -14.34 -1.85 0.01
CA ASP A 65 -15.32 -1.35 -0.96
C ASP A 65 -14.89 -1.62 -2.42
N TRP A 66 -13.58 -1.66 -2.69
CA TRP A 66 -13.06 -2.01 -4.02
C TRP A 66 -13.09 -3.52 -4.25
N GLN A 67 -12.78 -4.31 -3.23
CA GLN A 67 -12.87 -5.77 -3.29
C GLN A 67 -14.32 -6.22 -3.57
N GLU A 68 -15.29 -5.63 -2.88
CA GLU A 68 -16.72 -5.90 -3.06
C GLU A 68 -17.16 -5.53 -4.47
N LYS A 69 -16.80 -4.33 -4.94
CA LYS A 69 -17.10 -3.90 -6.30
C LYS A 69 -16.50 -4.83 -7.37
N ILE A 70 -15.25 -5.27 -7.19
CA ILE A 70 -14.59 -6.21 -8.12
C ILE A 70 -15.33 -7.55 -8.14
N ARG A 71 -15.77 -8.05 -6.98
CA ARG A 71 -16.55 -9.30 -6.87
C ARG A 71 -17.90 -9.20 -7.56
N GLU A 72 -18.61 -8.09 -7.34
CA GLU A 72 -19.87 -7.78 -8.02
C GLU A 72 -19.69 -7.69 -9.54
N ASP A 73 -18.70 -6.93 -10.01
CA ASP A 73 -18.44 -6.71 -11.44
C ASP A 73 -18.02 -8.00 -12.16
N LEU A 74 -17.34 -8.93 -11.46
CA LEU A 74 -16.87 -10.20 -12.00
C LEU A 74 -17.84 -11.37 -11.77
N GLY A 75 -18.91 -11.17 -11.00
CA GLY A 75 -19.89 -12.21 -10.67
C GLY A 75 -19.32 -13.36 -9.83
N VAL A 76 -18.33 -13.09 -8.97
CA VAL A 76 -17.63 -14.06 -8.10
C VAL A 76 -17.76 -13.74 -6.62
#